data_AF-A0A0F9DAR1-F1
#
_entry.id   AF-A0A0F9DAR1-F1
#
_cell.length_a   1.000
_cell.length_b   1.000
_cell.length_c   1.000
_cell.angle_alpha   90.00
_cell.angle_beta   90.00
_cell.angle_gamma   90.00
#
_symmetry.space_group_name_H-M   'P 1'
#
loop_
_entity.id
_entity.type
_entity.pdbx_description
1 polymer ?
#
loop_
_entity_poly.entity_id
_entity_poly.type
_entity_poly.pdbx_seq_one_letter_code
_entity_poly.pdbx_strand_id
1 'polypeptide(L)' 'VFKVHGNTRRKSSYQKLSLDMLNLQNFPEKVKDGESASFAVVLPKFTLGDSEKLMLELREFRGSRNIQLFYK' A
#
# COMPACT_ATOMS: atom_id res chain seq x y z
N VAL A 1 3.33 1.64 3.82
CA VAL A 1 3.16 1.71 2.34
C VAL A 1 4.46 1.26 1.71
N PHE A 2 4.47 0.78 0.48
CA PHE A 2 5.71 0.26 -0.11
C PHE A 2 5.98 0.83 -1.48
N LYS A 3 7.26 1.03 -1.76
CA LYS A 3 7.77 1.16 -3.11
C LYS A 3 8.19 -0.23 -3.57
N VAL A 4 7.57 -0.72 -4.64
CA VAL A 4 7.81 -2.06 -5.16
C VAL A 4 8.39 -2.00 -6.56
N HIS A 5 9.35 -2.86 -6.84
CA HIS A 5 9.93 -2.98 -8.17
C HIS A 5 9.15 -4.04 -8.97
N GLY A 6 8.44 -3.61 -10.00
CA GLY A 6 7.74 -4.47 -10.94
C GLY A 6 8.61 -4.72 -12.17
N ASN A 7 9.33 -5.83 -12.20
CA ASN A 7 10.08 -6.25 -13.38
C ASN A 7 9.41 -7.49 -13.99
N THR A 8 9.09 -7.41 -15.27
CA THR A 8 8.41 -8.46 -16.05
C THR A 8 9.36 -9.61 -16.44
N ARG A 9 10.67 -9.45 -16.26
CA ARG A 9 11.65 -10.51 -16.57
C ARG A 9 11.61 -11.60 -15.49
N ARG A 10 11.32 -12.82 -15.94
CA ARG A 10 11.42 -14.06 -15.15
C ARG A 10 12.82 -14.12 -14.50
N LYS A 11 12.91 -14.04 -13.16
CA LYS A 11 14.13 -14.01 -12.29
C LYS A 11 14.66 -12.65 -11.83
N SER A 12 13.97 -11.52 -12.02
CA SER A 12 14.33 -10.30 -11.29
C SER A 12 13.97 -10.39 -9.81
N SER A 13 14.82 -9.90 -8.91
CA SER A 13 14.52 -9.83 -7.48
C SER A 13 13.33 -8.91 -7.22
N TYR A 14 12.24 -9.46 -6.68
CA TYR A 14 11.15 -8.65 -6.16
C TYR A 14 11.64 -7.92 -4.91
N GLN A 15 11.68 -6.59 -4.98
CA GLN A 15 12.06 -5.76 -3.83
C GLN A 15 10.86 -4.91 -3.40
N LYS A 16 10.63 -4.93 -2.08
CA LYS A 16 9.59 -4.18 -1.40
C LYS A 16 10.25 -3.30 -0.36
N LEU A 17 10.35 -2.01 -0.65
CA LEU A 17 10.92 -1.02 0.24
C LEU A 17 9.80 -0.35 1.04
N SER A 18 9.88 -0.42 2.37
CA SER A 18 8.90 0.25 3.25
C SER A 18 9.05 1.76 3.15
N LEU A 19 7.91 2.44 3.01
CA LEU A 19 7.76 3.88 3.19
C LEU A 19 7.03 4.11 4.50
N ASP A 20 7.72 4.77 5.42
CA ASP A 20 7.19 5.13 6.72
C ASP A 20 6.13 6.23 6.55
N MET A 21 4.97 6.02 7.17
CA MET A 21 3.87 6.97 7.09
C MET A 21 4.14 8.12 8.06
N LEU A 22 4.01 9.36 7.59
CA LEU A 22 4.09 10.54 8.45
C LEU A 22 2.79 10.75 9.22
N ASN A 23 1.65 10.46 8.59
CA ASN A 23 0.34 10.60 9.19
C ASN A 23 -0.68 9.67 8.54
N LEU A 24 -1.68 9.27 9.31
CA LEU A 24 -2.83 8.49 8.89
C LEU A 24 -4.10 9.17 9.41
N GLN A 25 -4.95 9.65 8.51
CA GLN A 25 -6.16 10.40 8.85
C GLN A 25 -7.41 9.55 8.59
N ASN A 26 -8.36 9.60 9.53
CA ASN A 26 -9.67 8.94 9.44
C ASN A 26 -9.60 7.44 9.15
N PHE A 27 -8.58 6.75 9.66
CA PHE A 27 -8.48 5.30 9.49
C PHE A 27 -9.58 4.59 10.28
N PRO A 28 -10.44 3.81 9.61
CA PRO A 28 -11.56 3.18 10.29
C PRO A 28 -11.07 2.04 11.19
N GLU A 29 -11.51 2.01 12.44
CA GLU A 29 -11.29 0.85 13.32
C GLU A 29 -12.11 -0.37 12.88
N LYS A 30 -13.27 -0.13 12.25
CA LYS A 30 -14.17 -1.16 11.73
C LYS A 30 -14.95 -0.62 10.53
N VAL A 31 -15.19 -1.50 9.56
CA VAL A 31 -16.11 -1.26 8.42
C VAL A 31 -17.13 -2.40 8.44
N LYS A 32 -18.42 -2.09 8.65
CA LYS A 32 -19.47 -3.11 8.67
C LYS A 32 -19.92 -3.47 7.25
N ASP A 33 -20.68 -4.55 7.15
CA ASP A 33 -21.29 -4.95 5.88
C ASP A 33 -22.20 -3.84 5.33
N GLY A 34 -22.10 -3.57 4.03
CA GLY A 34 -22.80 -2.47 3.35
C GLY A 34 -22.27 -1.06 3.62
N GLU A 35 -21.32 -0.88 4.55
CA GLU A 35 -20.71 0.42 4.83
C GLU A 35 -19.47 0.68 3.97
N SER A 36 -19.19 1.96 3.73
CA SER A 36 -17.96 2.41 3.08
C SER A 36 -17.23 3.39 3.98
N ALA A 37 -15.90 3.27 4.03
CA ALA A 37 -15.04 4.17 4.79
C ALA A 37 -13.93 4.72 3.89
N SER A 38 -13.48 5.93 4.19
CA SER A 38 -12.40 6.61 3.47
C SER A 38 -11.37 7.10 4.48
N PHE A 39 -10.09 6.95 4.12
CA PHE A 39 -8.97 7.39 4.94
C PHE A 39 -7.90 8.01 4.02
N ALA A 40 -7.02 8.82 4.59
CA ALA A 40 -5.90 9.42 3.87
C ALA A 40 -4.58 9.06 4.54
N VAL A 41 -3.55 8.80 3.73
CA VAL A 41 -2.19 8.50 4.20
C VAL A 41 -1.26 9.59 3.70
N VAL A 42 -0.52 10.20 4.61
CA VAL A 42 0.53 11.17 4.29
C VAL A 42 1.87 10.46 4.33
N LEU A 43 2.61 10.54 3.22
CA LEU A 43 3.91 9.93 3.05
C LEU A 43 4.98 11.02 2.89
N PRO A 44 6.24 10.77 3.29
CA PRO A 44 7.34 11.66 2.95
C PRO A 44 7.48 11.71 1.42
N LYS A 45 8.10 12.77 0.91
CA LYS A 45 8.34 12.89 -0.54
C LYS A 45 9.22 11.70 -1.01
N PHE A 46 8.75 10.98 -2.03
CA PHE A 46 9.48 9.88 -2.67
C PHE A 46 9.46 10.03 -4.20
N THR A 47 10.30 9.26 -4.87
CA THR A 47 10.33 9.15 -6.33
C THR A 47 10.08 7.71 -6.76
N LEU A 48 9.33 7.53 -7.85
CA LEU A 48 9.10 6.23 -8.50
C LEU A 48 9.75 6.25 -9.87
N GLY A 49 10.74 5.39 -10.09
CA GLY A 49 11.29 5.09 -11.41
C GLY A 49 10.29 4.36 -12.31
N ASP A 50 10.69 4.05 -13.54
CA ASP A 50 9.79 3.53 -14.56
C ASP A 50 9.29 2.11 -14.28
N SER A 51 10.13 1.31 -13.62
CA SER A 51 9.79 -0.06 -13.20
C SER A 51 9.33 -0.13 -11.75
N GLU A 52 9.03 1.00 -11.12
CA GLU A 52 8.66 1.07 -9.71
C GLU A 52 7.22 1.54 -9.55
N LYS A 53 6.49 0.87 -8.67
CA LYS A 53 5.09 1.17 -8.36
C LYS A 53 4.94 1.46 -6.88
N LEU A 54 3.93 2.25 -6.53
CA LEU A 54 3.52 2.39 -5.16
C LEU A 54 2.53 1.28 -4.83
N MET A 55 2.75 0.56 -3.74
CA MET A 55 1.86 -0.48 -3.23
C MET A 55 1.36 -0.10 -1.83
N LEU A 56 0.05 0.09 -1.70
CA LEU A 56 -0.63 0.15 -0.42
C LEU A 56 -1.09 -1.26 -0.06
N GLU A 57 -0.71 -1.73 1.13
CA GLU A 57 -1.16 -3.01 1.66
C GLU A 57 -2.00 -2.74 2.91
N LEU A 58 -3.26 -3.18 2.89
CA LEU A 58 -4.19 -3.10 4.01
C LEU A 58 -4.42 -4.52 4.51
N ARG A 59 -4.11 -4.74 5.79
CA ARG A 59 -4.32 -6.02 6.46
C ARG A 59 -5.40 -5.85 7.51
N GLU A 60 -6.34 -6.78 7.51
CA GLU A 60 -7.33 -6.85 8.58
C GLU A 60 -6.65 -7.23 9.91
N PHE A 61 -7.00 -6.53 10.99
CA PHE A 61 -6.32 -6.67 12.28
C PHE A 61 -6.50 -8.08 12.89
N ARG A 62 -7.70 -8.66 12.78
CA ARG A 62 -8.05 -10.00 13.29
C ARG A 62 -8.83 -10.79 12.23
N GLY A 63 -8.25 -10.91 11.05
CA GLY A 63 -8.85 -11.64 9.94
C GLY A 63 -7.81 -12.01 8.89
N SER A 64 -8.26 -12.56 7.77
CA SER A 64 -7.40 -13.02 6.68
C SER A 64 -7.41 -12.08 5.47
N ARG A 65 -8.21 -11.01 5.48
CA ARG A 65 -8.30 -10.09 4.35
C ARG A 65 -6.99 -9.30 4.22
N ASN A 66 -6.42 -9.39 3.02
CA ASN A 66 -5.27 -8.59 2.61
C ASN A 66 -5.61 -7.93 1.27
N ILE A 67 -5.66 -6.60 1.26
CA ILE A 67 -5.96 -5.80 0.07
C ILE A 67 -4.67 -5.12 -0.35
N GLN A 68 -4.27 -5.35 -1.60
CA GLN A 68 -3.13 -4.70 -2.23
C GLN A 68 -3.62 -3.78 -3.34
N LEU A 69 -3.32 -2.50 -3.22
CA LEU A 69 -3.63 -1.49 -4.22
C LEU A 69 -2.32 -0.98 -4.82
N PHE A 70 -2.23 -0.99 -6.15
CA PHE A 70 -1.07 -0.52 -6.89
C PHE A 70 -1.37 0.78 -7.59
N TYR A 71 -0.44 1.73 -7.52
CA TYR A 71 -0.49 3.01 -8.23
C TYR A 71 0.78 3.18 -9.06
N LYS A 72 0.60 3.67 -10.30
CA LYS A 72 1.55 3.65 -11.42
C LYS A 72 1.71 2.27 -12.08
#